data_AF-A0A933EJX5-F1
#
_entry.id   AF-A0A933EJX5-F1
#
_cell.length_a   1.000
_cell.length_b   1.000
_cell.length_c   1.000
_cell.angle_alpha   90.00
_cell.angle_beta   90.00
_cell.angle_gamma   90.00
#
_symmetry.space_group_name_H-M   'P 1'
#
loop_
_entity.id
_entity.type
_entity.pdbx_description
1 polymer ?
#
loop_
_entity_poly.entity_id
_entity_poly.type
_entity_poly.pdbx_seq_one_letter_code
_entity_poly.pdbx_strand_id
1 'polypeptide(L)' 'VPIGKASFTAEALYDNFASLMEAIKKAKPAGSKGIYIKRLTVTTTMGPGVKVDANAAQSLSAGA' A
#
# COMPACT_ATOMS: atom_id res chain seq x y z
N VAL A 1 -1.00 6.03 6.33
CA VAL A 1 0.29 5.73 6.97
C VAL A 1 1.40 6.30 6.10
N PRO A 2 2.38 7.01 6.66
CA PRO A 2 3.51 7.52 5.87
C PRO A 2 4.38 6.34 5.41
N ILE A 3 4.60 6.21 4.10
CA ILE A 3 5.44 5.17 3.48
C ILE A 3 6.87 5.64 3.18
N GLY A 4 7.19 6.90 3.46
CA GLY A 4 8.50 7.48 3.24
C GLY A 4 8.46 9.00 3.06
N LYS A 5 9.59 9.57 2.60
CA LYS A 5 9.73 10.96 2.18
C LYS A 5 9.96 11.03 0.67
N ALA A 6 9.68 12.18 0.07
CA ALA A 6 9.91 12.42 -1.36
C ALA A 6 11.39 12.24 -1.78
N SER A 7 12.32 12.30 -0.83
CA SER A 7 13.77 12.13 -1.06
C SER A 7 14.21 10.67 -1.15
N PHE A 8 13.31 9.69 -0.99
CA PHE A 8 13.64 8.27 -1.07
C PHE A 8 13.66 7.80 -2.53
N THR A 9 14.44 6.76 -2.81
CA THR A 9 14.44 6.12 -4.13
C THR A 9 13.10 5.43 -4.38
N ALA A 10 12.72 5.30 -5.66
CA ALA A 10 11.46 4.68 -6.06
C ALA A 10 11.36 3.22 -5.57
N GLU A 11 12.48 2.49 -5.58
CA GLU A 11 12.58 1.11 -5.10
C GLU A 11 12.28 1.00 -3.60
N ALA A 12 12.89 1.85 -2.78
CA ALA A 12 12.65 1.85 -1.33
C ALA A 12 11.20 2.21 -0.97
N LEU A 13 10.57 3.12 -1.72
CA LEU A 13 9.15 3.45 -1.55
C LEU A 13 8.24 2.29 -1.91
N TYR A 14 8.62 1.51 -2.92
CA TYR A 14 7.89 0.34 -3.35
C TYR A 14 7.95 -0.79 -2.32
N ASP A 15 9.13 -1.07 -1.77
CA ASP A 15 9.31 -2.08 -0.71
C ASP A 15 8.56 -1.72 0.58
N ASN A 16 8.60 -0.44 0.97
CA ASN A 16 7.83 0.07 2.11
C ASN A 16 6.31 -0.08 1.88
N PHE A 17 5.86 0.11 0.64
CA PHE A 17 4.46 -0.05 0.29
C PHE A 17 4.03 -1.53 0.31
N ALA A 18 4.86 -2.43 -0.23
CA ALA A 18 4.62 -3.86 -0.24
C ALA A 18 4.55 -4.45 1.18
N SER A 19 5.52 -4.13 2.02
CA SER A 19 5.53 -4.58 3.44
C SER A 19 4.33 -4.08 4.23
N LEU A 20 3.90 -2.84 3.98
CA LEU A 20 2.70 -2.30 4.60
C LEU A 20 1.42 -3.00 4.13
N MET A 21 1.32 -3.33 2.85
CA MET A 21 0.19 -4.09 2.31
C MET A 21 0.12 -5.50 2.92
N GLU A 22 1.26 -6.17 3.06
CA GLU A 22 1.34 -7.49 3.69
C GLU A 22 0.93 -7.44 5.17
N ALA A 23 1.41 -6.45 5.92
CA ALA A 23 1.02 -6.23 7.31
C ALA A 23 -0.50 -6.00 7.45
N ILE A 24 -1.12 -5.23 6.56
CA ILE A 24 -2.56 -5.00 6.55
C ILE A 24 -3.34 -6.28 6.23
N LYS A 25 -2.84 -7.09 5.29
CA LYS A 25 -3.45 -8.39 4.95
C LYS A 25 -3.39 -9.35 6.12
N LYS A 26 -2.27 -9.40 6.84
CA LYS A 26 -2.10 -10.22 8.05
C LYS A 26 -2.96 -9.74 9.22
N ALA A 27 -3.17 -8.43 9.32
CA ALA A 27 -4.05 -7.81 10.31
C ALA A 27 -5.54 -7.95 9.97
N LYS A 28 -5.93 -8.63 8.88
CA LYS A 28 -7.33 -8.89 8.55
C LYS A 28 -7.99 -9.72 9.67
N PRO A 29 -9.03 -9.22 10.35
CA PRO A 29 -9.70 -9.99 11.40
C PRO A 29 -10.41 -11.21 10.80
N ALA A 30 -10.31 -12.37 11.46
CA ALA A 30 -10.88 -13.63 11.00
C ALA A 30 -12.41 -13.59 10.75
N GLY A 31 -13.12 -12.62 11.35
CA GLY A 31 -14.56 -12.40 11.15
C GLY A 31 -14.93 -11.58 9.91
N SER A 32 -13.97 -10.96 9.22
CA SER A 32 -14.25 -10.05 8.12
C SER A 32 -14.39 -10.80 6.78
N LYS A 33 -15.63 -11.22 6.47
CA LYS A 33 -15.99 -11.80 5.16
C LYS A 33 -16.14 -10.66 4.13
N GLY A 34 -15.28 -10.64 3.11
CA GLY A 34 -15.33 -9.67 2.00
C GLY A 34 -14.00 -8.98 1.69
N ILE A 35 -14.08 -7.98 0.80
CA ILE A 35 -12.96 -7.11 0.40
C ILE A 35 -12.64 -6.17 1.56
N TYR A 36 -11.50 -6.40 2.21
CA TYR A 36 -11.08 -5.63 3.39
C TYR A 36 -10.59 -4.23 3.02
N ILE A 37 -9.91 -4.09 1.88
CA ILE A 37 -9.37 -2.82 1.39
C ILE A 37 -10.30 -2.27 0.30
N LYS A 38 -11.08 -1.23 0.61
CA LYS A 38 -12.07 -0.65 -0.31
C LYS A 38 -11.48 0.35 -1.30
N ARG A 39 -10.50 1.15 -0.87
CA ARG A 39 -9.86 2.20 -1.67
C ARG A 39 -8.43 2.38 -1.20
N LEU A 40 -7.52 2.66 -2.13
CA LEU A 40 -6.14 3.02 -1.85
C LEU A 40 -5.80 4.31 -2.61
N THR A 41 -5.30 5.30 -1.88
CA THR A 41 -4.91 6.59 -2.44
C THR A 41 -3.53 6.94 -1.91
N VAL A 42 -2.60 7.24 -2.82
CA VAL A 42 -1.26 7.71 -2.50
C VAL A 42 -1.22 9.22 -2.70
N THR A 43 -0.73 9.96 -1.72
CA THR A 43 -0.65 11.42 -1.78
C THR A 43 0.63 11.91 -1.15
N THR A 44 1.16 13.01 -1.66
CA THR A 44 2.19 13.80 -0.97
C THR A 44 1.52 14.84 -0.08
N THR A 45 2.26 15.40 0.88
CA THR A 45 1.73 16.35 1.88
C THR A 45 1.11 17.60 1.25
N MET A 46 1.58 18.00 0.07
CA MET A 46 1.16 19.22 -0.64
C MET A 46 0.68 18.94 -2.07
N GLY A 47 0.44 17.69 -2.44
CA GLY A 47 0.10 17.30 -3.81
C GLY A 47 -1.28 16.64 -3.92
N PRO A 48 -1.82 16.54 -5.14
CA PRO A 48 -3.05 15.80 -5.38
C PRO A 48 -2.86 14.30 -5.11
N GLY A 49 -3.89 13.67 -4.55
CA GLY A 49 -3.89 12.23 -4.30
C GLY A 49 -4.19 11.43 -5.56
N VAL A 50 -3.36 10.44 -5.85
CA VAL A 50 -3.55 9.48 -6.96
C VAL A 50 -4.21 8.23 -6.40
N LYS A 51 -5.37 7.86 -6.96
CA LYS A 51 -6.02 6.59 -6.65
C LYS A 51 -5.22 5.47 -7.31
N VAL A 52 -4.86 4.46 -6.53
CA VAL A 52 -4.12 3.30 -7.00
C VAL A 52 -5.00 2.08 -6.84
N ASP A 53 -4.92 1.17 -7.80
CA ASP A 53 -5.76 -0.01 -7.81
C ASP A 53 -5.35 -0.98 -6.70
N ALA A 54 -6.29 -1.24 -5.79
CA ALA A 54 -6.03 -2.06 -4.61
C ALA A 54 -5.82 -3.54 -4.96
N ASN A 55 -6.29 -3.98 -6.14
CA ASN A 55 -6.08 -5.35 -6.64
C ASN A 55 -4.66 -5.56 -7.15
N ALA A 56 -4.13 -4.62 -7.94
CA ALA A 56 -2.76 -4.67 -8.42
C ALA A 56 -1.74 -4.54 -7.26
N ALA A 57 -2.07 -3.74 -6.25
CA ALA A 57 -1.24 -3.59 -5.05
C ALA A 57 -1.18 -4.85 -4.16
N GLN A 58 -2.17 -5.75 -4.24
CA GLN A 58 -2.20 -6.99 -3.47
C GLN A 58 -1.39 -8.14 -4.10
N SER A 59 -1.09 -8.07 -5.40
CA SER A 59 -0.30 -9.06 -6.14
C SER A 59 1.20 -8.75 -6.17
N LEU A 60 1.63 -7.60 -5.64
CA LEU A 60 3.04 -7.22 -5.60
C LEU A 60 3.68 -7.86 -4.35
N SER A 61 4.09 -9.11 -4.50
CA SER A 61 5.03 -9.75 -3.59
C SER A 61 6.39 -9.09 -3.76
N ALA A 62 7.01 -8.66 -2.66
CA ALA A 62 8.43 -8.35 -2.64
C ALA A 62 9.20 -9.57 -3.17
N GLY A 63 9.78 -9.47 -4.37
CA GLY A 63 10.47 -10.57 -5.02
C GLY A 63 10.19 -10.67 -6.52
N ALA A 64 10.75 -9.73 -7.28
CA ALA A 64 11.41 -9.94 -8.57
C ALA A 64 12.30 -8.73 -8.85
#